data_AF-A0A2Y9HXA2-F1
#
_entry.id   AF-A0A2Y9HXA2-F1
#
_cell.length_a   1.000
_cell.length_b   1.000
_cell.length_c   1.000
_cell.angle_alpha   90.00
_cell.angle_beta   90.00
_cell.angle_gamma   90.00
#
_symmetry.space_group_name_H-M   'P 1'
#
loop_
_entity.id
_entity.type
_entity.pdbx_description
1 polymer ?
#
loop_
_entity_poly.entity_id
_entity_poly.type
_entity_poly.pdbx_seq_one_letter_code
_entity_poly.pdbx_strand_id
1 'polypeptide(L)'
;MDLAEDLEKELETTAQEVLGKLRSHELFQSNWDTAAFIIFLIFLGTVLLLMLLVCTHCCCHSSCSRRASRPQKEHPRGVDNLALEP
;
A
#
# COMPACT_ATOMS: atom_id res chain seq x y z
N MET A 1 1.03 -17.67 -19.65
CA MET A 1 0.02 -18.03 -18.63
C MET A 1 0.54 -19.18 -17.77
N ASP A 2 1.32 -20.11 -18.33
CA ASP A 2 1.97 -21.22 -17.62
C ASP A 2 2.87 -20.84 -16.43
N LEU A 3 3.62 -19.73 -16.51
CA LEU A 3 4.53 -19.33 -15.43
C LEU A 3 3.80 -18.93 -14.13
N ALA A 4 2.57 -18.42 -14.26
CA ALA A 4 1.75 -18.07 -13.10
C ALA A 4 1.18 -19.32 -12.43
N GLU A 5 0.76 -20.31 -13.22
CA GLU A 5 0.22 -21.57 -12.70
C GLU A 5 1.28 -22.45 -12.02
N ASP A 6 2.53 -22.43 -12.50
CA ASP A 6 3.65 -23.12 -11.84
C ASP A 6 4.02 -22.44 -10.51
N LEU A 7 4.08 -21.10 -10.51
CA LEU A 7 4.37 -20.32 -9.31
C LEU A 7 3.28 -20.45 -8.24
N GLU A 8 2.01 -20.51 -8.64
CA GLU A 8 0.90 -20.78 -7.73
C GLU A 8 1.03 -22.16 -7.08
N LYS A 9 1.36 -23.21 -7.85
CA LYS A 9 1.55 -24.55 -7.30
C LYS A 9 2.76 -24.65 -6.36
N GLU A 10 3.88 -24.02 -6.68
CA GLU A 10 5.04 -23.97 -5.79
C GLU A 10 4.75 -23.17 -4.51
N LEU A 11 4.00 -22.08 -4.62
CA LEU A 11 3.59 -21.30 -3.45
C LEU A 11 2.60 -22.07 -2.57
N GLU A 12 1.63 -22.79 -3.16
CA GLU A 12 0.66 -23.60 -2.43
C GLU A 12 1.32 -24.76 -1.68
N THR A 13 2.24 -25.47 -2.34
CA THR A 13 2.98 -26.58 -1.72
C THR A 13 3.88 -26.10 -0.60
N THR A 14 4.63 -25.01 -0.84
CA THR A 14 5.45 -24.38 0.19
C THR A 14 4.58 -23.88 1.33
N ALA A 15 3.48 -23.16 1.05
CA ALA A 15 2.56 -22.65 2.06
C ALA A 15 1.95 -23.77 2.90
N GLN A 16 1.51 -24.88 2.29
CA GLN A 16 1.00 -26.05 3.01
C GLN A 16 2.08 -26.70 3.89
N GLU A 17 3.33 -26.76 3.44
CA GLU A 17 4.43 -27.29 4.22
C GLU A 17 4.77 -26.39 5.41
N VAL A 18 4.93 -25.07 5.22
CA VAL A 18 5.18 -24.15 6.34
C VAL A 18 3.97 -24.04 7.26
N LEU A 19 2.73 -23.96 6.76
CA LEU A 19 1.53 -23.95 7.59
C LEU A 19 1.36 -25.27 8.34
N GLY A 20 1.64 -26.40 7.70
CA GLY A 20 1.60 -27.71 8.34
C GLY A 20 2.62 -27.80 9.47
N LYS A 21 3.81 -27.24 9.25
CA LYS A 21 4.89 -27.19 10.22
C LYS A 21 4.58 -26.21 11.37
N LEU A 22 4.08 -25.01 11.07
CA LEU A 22 3.58 -24.01 12.05
C LEU A 22 2.40 -24.54 12.87
N ARG A 23 1.50 -25.31 12.25
CA ARG A 23 0.36 -25.97 12.92
C ARG A 23 0.83 -27.12 13.81
N SER A 24 1.84 -27.90 13.37
CA SER A 24 2.40 -29.02 14.14
C SER A 24 3.24 -28.57 15.34
N HIS A 25 3.83 -27.39 15.27
CA HIS A 25 4.75 -26.86 16.26
C HIS A 25 3.97 -25.99 17.25
N GLU A 26 3.14 -26.63 18.08
CA GLU A 26 2.61 -26.14 19.37
C GLU A 26 2.03 -24.70 19.51
N LEU A 27 1.83 -23.93 18.44
CA LEU A 27 1.24 -22.56 18.50
C LEU A 27 -0.22 -22.53 19.00
N PHE A 28 -0.84 -23.69 19.25
CA PHE A 28 -2.25 -23.83 19.60
C PHE A 28 -2.51 -24.66 20.87
N GLN A 29 -1.51 -24.96 21.71
CA GLN A 29 -1.78 -25.70 22.95
C GLN A 29 -2.37 -24.84 24.08
N SER A 30 -2.15 -23.52 24.07
CA SER A 30 -2.65 -22.59 25.10
C SER A 30 -3.48 -21.48 24.48
N ASN A 31 -4.68 -21.23 25.03
CA ASN A 31 -5.56 -20.12 24.62
C ASN A 31 -4.84 -18.76 24.61
N TRP A 32 -3.84 -18.57 25.47
CA TRP A 32 -3.04 -17.36 25.53
C TRP A 32 -2.06 -17.20 24.36
N ASP A 33 -1.53 -18.31 23.84
CA ASP A 33 -0.61 -18.30 22.69
C ASP A 33 -1.36 -17.94 21.41
N THR A 34 -2.57 -18.50 21.24
CA THR A 34 -3.48 -18.12 20.16
C THR A 34 -3.89 -16.64 20.24
N ALA A 35 -4.19 -16.14 21.44
CA ALA A 35 -4.50 -14.71 21.63
C ALA A 35 -3.31 -13.82 21.24
N ALA A 36 -2.10 -14.17 21.68
CA ALA A 36 -0.88 -13.44 21.33
C ALA A 36 -0.61 -13.47 19.81
N PHE A 37 -0.82 -14.62 19.17
CA PHE A 37 -0.68 -14.78 17.73
C PHE A 37 -1.69 -13.93 16.95
N ILE A 38 -2.96 -13.89 17.37
CA ILE A 38 -3.99 -13.03 16.75
C ILE A 38 -3.60 -11.55 16.88
N ILE A 39 -3.14 -11.11 18.06
CA ILE A 39 -2.70 -9.73 18.28
C ILE A 39 -1.51 -9.40 17.37
N PHE A 40 -0.55 -10.32 17.25
CA PHE A 40 0.60 -10.17 16.36
C PHE A 40 0.17 -10.07 14.88
N LEU A 41 -0.76 -10.91 14.44
CA LEU A 41 -1.30 -10.85 13.08
C LEU A 41 -2.06 -9.55 12.81
N ILE A 42 -2.83 -9.05 13.78
CA ILE A 42 -3.50 -7.75 13.66
C ILE A 42 -2.45 -6.64 13.56
N PHE A 43 -1.41 -6.66 14.39
CA PHE A 43 -0.33 -5.68 14.33
C PHE A 43 0.39 -5.71 12.97
N LEU A 44 0.82 -6.89 12.52
CA LEU A 44 1.48 -7.06 11.23
C LEU A 44 0.56 -6.65 10.08
N GLY A 45 -0.72 -7.04 10.14
CA GLY A 45 -1.74 -6.70 9.16
C GLY A 45 -2.02 -5.19 9.09
N THR A 46 -2.10 -4.51 10.23
CA THR A 46 -2.27 -3.04 10.27
C THR A 46 -1.04 -2.32 9.71
N VAL A 47 0.18 -2.75 10.03
CA VAL A 47 1.41 -2.19 9.46
C VAL A 47 1.45 -2.39 7.95
N LEU A 48 1.14 -3.60 7.46
CA LEU A 48 1.05 -3.90 6.02
C LEU A 48 -0.02 -3.06 5.33
N LEU A 49 -1.20 -2.93 5.94
CA LEU A 49 -2.30 -2.12 5.41
C LEU A 49 -1.90 -0.64 5.32
N LEU A 50 -1.28 -0.09 6.36
CA LEU A 50 -0.77 1.28 6.38
C LEU A 50 0.30 1.49 5.31
N MET A 51 1.24 0.54 5.17
CA MET A 51 2.26 0.58 4.13
C MET A 51 1.62 0.58 2.73
N LEU A 52 0.61 -0.26 2.51
CA LEU A 52 -0.14 -0.31 1.25
C LEU A 52 -0.90 1.00 0.99
N LEU A 53 -1.52 1.59 2.01
CA LEU A 53 -2.19 2.90 1.91
C LEU A 53 -1.20 4.01 1.54
N VAL A 54 0.00 4.01 2.13
CA VAL A 54 1.06 4.96 1.76
C VAL A 54 1.50 4.73 0.32
N CYS A 55 1.75 3.49 -0.08
CA CYS A 55 2.13 3.15 -1.45
C CYS A 55 1.05 3.60 -2.45
N THR A 56 -0.23 3.32 -2.19
CA THR A 56 -1.34 3.73 -3.07
C THR A 56 -1.51 5.26 -3.09
N HIS A 57 -1.39 5.94 -1.96
CA HIS A 57 -1.48 7.40 -1.89
C HIS A 57 -0.31 8.07 -2.64
N CYS A 58 0.92 7.62 -2.44
CA CYS A 58 2.10 8.11 -3.14
C CYS A 58 2.09 7.78 -4.63
N CYS A 59 1.68 6.58 -5.02
CA CYS A 59 1.57 6.17 -6.43
C CYS A 59 0.44 6.91 -7.15
N CYS A 60 -0.71 7.15 -6.51
CA CYS A 60 -1.79 7.97 -7.08
C CYS A 60 -1.38 9.45 -7.15
N HIS A 61 -0.71 10.00 -6.14
CA HIS A 61 -0.27 11.41 -6.14
C HIS A 61 0.87 11.68 -7.14
N SER A 62 1.80 10.74 -7.32
CA SER A 62 2.88 10.84 -8.32
C SER A 62 2.40 10.60 -9.76
N SER A 63 1.38 9.76 -9.95
CA SER A 63 0.73 9.56 -11.26
C SER A 63 -0.18 10.73 -11.64
N CYS A 64 -0.85 11.36 -10.67
CA CYS A 64 -1.68 12.56 -10.88
C CYS A 64 -0.84 13.84 -11.02
N SER A 65 0.30 13.97 -10.36
CA SER A 65 1.22 15.12 -10.53
C SER A 65 1.80 15.23 -11.94
N ARG A 66 2.01 14.11 -12.66
CA ARG A 66 2.42 14.17 -14.09
C ARG A 66 1.33 14.69 -15.02
N ARG A 67 0.05 14.66 -14.63
CA ARG A 67 -1.05 15.27 -15.40
C ARG A 67 -1.33 16.71 -14.99
N ALA A 68 -0.91 17.13 -13.79
CA ALA A 68 -1.08 18.48 -13.28
C ALA A 68 0.04 19.46 -13.67
N SER A 69 1.11 19.01 -14.34
CA SER A 69 2.15 19.89 -14.88
C SER A 69 1.76 20.53 -16.22
N ARG A 70 0.54 21.06 -16.32
CA ARG A 70 0.36 22.27 -17.16
C ARG A 70 0.79 23.42 -16.25
N PRO A 71 1.81 24.22 -16.60
CA PRO A 71 2.13 25.39 -15.81
C PRO A 71 0.89 26.28 -15.85
N GLN A 72 0.18 26.36 -14.73
CA GLN A 72 -0.75 27.44 -14.50
C GLN A 72 0.10 28.69 -14.56
N LYS A 73 0.09 29.34 -15.73
CA LYS A 73 0.65 30.67 -15.91
C LYS A 73 -0.09 31.54 -14.90
N GLU A 74 0.53 31.78 -13.76
CA GLU A 74 0.17 32.88 -12.89
C GLU A 74 0.40 34.14 -13.73
N HIS A 75 -0.66 34.59 -14.38
CA HIS A 75 -0.69 35.93 -14.95
C HIS A 75 -0.42 36.87 -13.77
N PRO A 76 0.61 37.73 -13.83
CA PRO A 76 0.67 38.84 -12.89
C PRO A 76 -0.60 39.62 -13.13
N ARG A 77 -1.48 39.71 -12.12
CA ARG A 77 -2.62 40.63 -12.17
C ARG A 77 -2.07 42.05 -12.06
N GLY A 78 -1.54 42.54 -13.18
CA GLY A 78 -1.36 43.97 -13.39
C GLY A 78 -2.74 44.60 -13.35
N VAL A 79 -2.94 45.52 -12.42
CA VAL A 79 -4.12 46.38 -12.43
C VAL A 79 -3.86 47.39 -13.53
N ASP A 80 -4.54 47.26 -14.67
CA ASP A 80 -4.45 48.25 -15.73
C ASP A 80 -5.07 49.56 -15.24
N ASN A 81 -4.20 50.52 -14.89
CA ASN A 81 -4.61 51.86 -14.48
C ASN A 81 -5.03 52.67 -15.71
N LEU A 82 -6.29 52.53 -16.11
CA LEU A 82 -6.94 53.25 -17.23
C LEU A 82 -7.24 54.73 -16.94
N ALA A 83 -6.53 55.38 -16.01
CA ALA A 83 -6.95 56.67 -15.44
C ALA A 83 -5.96 57.82 -15.58
N LEU A 84 -4.91 57.73 -16.39
CA LEU A 84 -4.08 58.91 -16.68
C LEU A 84 -3.71 59.00 -18.15
N GLU A 85 -4.52 59.75 -18.89
CA GLU A 85 -4.04 60.58 -19.97
C GLU A 85 -4.59 62.02 -19.74
N PRO A 86 -3.76 63.06 -19.99
CA PRO A 86 -3.92 64.43 -19.50
C PRO A 86 -4.99 65.29 -20.20
#